data_AF-A0A6C0BRN8-F1
#
_entry.id   AF-A0A6C0BRN8-F1
#
_cell.length_a   1.000
_cell.length_b   1.000
_cell.length_c   1.000
_cell.angle_alpha   90.00
_cell.angle_beta   90.00
_cell.angle_gamma   90.00
#
_symmetry.space_group_name_H-M   'P 1'
#
loop_
_entity.id
_entity.type
_entity.pdbx_description
1 polymer ?
#
loop_
_entity_poly.entity_id
_entity_poly.type
_entity_poly.pdbx_seq_one_letter_code
_entity_poly.pdbx_strand_id
1 'polypeptide(L)'
;MKETVLQITKSDKKNKKYKALIQNKMTKRSRVLHFGGLGYQQYKDSTKIGIYKGSDHGDKKRRMNYFTRHSKGNKTKRKAVEYEKVKSGGYYTPKLLSHIYLW
;
A
#
# COMPACT_ATOMS: atom_id res chain seq x y z
N MET A 1 2.34 -14.46 3.49
CA MET A 1 1.04 -13.77 3.31
C MET A 1 -0.06 -14.81 3.23
N LYS A 2 -1.10 -14.64 4.06
CA LYS A 2 -2.30 -15.49 4.10
C LYS A 2 -3.32 -15.13 3.01
N GLU A 3 -3.13 -13.98 2.39
CA GLU A 3 -4.00 -13.43 1.34
C GLU A 3 -3.22 -13.17 0.06
N THR A 4 -3.94 -13.01 -1.05
CA THR A 4 -3.43 -12.59 -2.36
C THR A 4 -4.21 -11.37 -2.84
N VAL A 5 -3.52 -10.38 -3.41
CA VAL A 5 -4.17 -9.27 -4.13
C VAL A 5 -4.55 -9.78 -5.53
N LEU A 6 -5.85 -9.84 -5.82
CA LEU A 6 -6.35 -10.27 -7.12
C LEU A 6 -6.34 -9.13 -8.13
N GLN A 7 -6.82 -7.95 -7.71
CA GLN A 7 -6.99 -6.81 -8.60
C GLN A 7 -6.84 -5.51 -7.82
N ILE A 8 -6.28 -4.48 -8.48
CA ILE A 8 -6.26 -3.10 -7.99
C ILE A 8 -7.00 -2.25 -9.02
N THR A 9 -7.95 -1.45 -8.56
CA THR A 9 -8.75 -0.52 -9.37
C THR A 9 -8.80 0.86 -8.72
N LYS A 10 -9.27 1.87 -9.46
CA LYS A 10 -9.56 3.19 -8.91
C LYS A 10 -10.58 3.06 -7.78
N SER A 11 -10.34 3.76 -6.66
CA SER A 11 -11.29 3.79 -5.56
C SER A 11 -12.51 4.62 -5.93
N ASP A 12 -13.67 4.21 -5.42
CA ASP A 12 -14.96 4.93 -5.43
C ASP A 12 -15.16 5.81 -4.17
N LYS A 13 -14.17 5.85 -3.26
CA LYS A 13 -14.23 6.63 -2.03
C LYS A 13 -13.57 7.98 -2.25
N LYS A 14 -14.27 9.05 -1.86
CA LYS A 14 -13.84 10.45 -2.08
C LYS A 14 -12.41 10.77 -1.62
N ASN A 15 -11.92 10.10 -0.57
CA ASN A 15 -10.61 10.36 0.02
C ASN A 15 -9.55 9.28 -0.27
N LYS A 16 -9.82 8.32 -1.17
CA LYS A 16 -8.90 7.21 -1.46
C LYS A 16 -8.51 7.17 -2.93
N LYS A 17 -7.27 6.76 -3.18
CA LYS A 17 -6.74 6.60 -4.55
C LYS A 17 -7.24 5.29 -5.17
N TYR A 18 -6.96 4.18 -4.49
CA TYR A 18 -7.15 2.83 -5.02
C TYR A 18 -7.99 1.96 -4.11
N LYS A 19 -8.59 0.92 -4.69
CA LYS A 19 -9.13 -0.23 -3.97
C LYS A 19 -8.50 -1.52 -4.47
N ALA A 20 -8.19 -2.41 -3.54
CA ALA A 20 -7.66 -3.74 -3.82
C ALA A 20 -8.71 -4.80 -3.47
N LEU A 21 -8.99 -5.69 -4.41
CA LEU A 21 -9.71 -6.93 -4.15
C LEU A 21 -8.70 -7.97 -3.64
N ILE A 22 -8.92 -8.46 -2.44
CA ILE A 22 -8.02 -9.36 -1.74
C ILE A 22 -8.76 -10.64 -1.39
N GLN A 23 -8.13 -11.78 -1.63
CA GLN A 23 -8.69 -13.08 -1.34
C GLN A 23 -7.85 -13.81 -0.29
N ASN A 24 -8.51 -14.40 0.71
CA ASN A 24 -7.89 -15.32 1.63
C ASN A 24 -7.55 -16.64 0.93
N LYS A 25 -6.30 -17.09 1.03
CA LYS A 25 -5.82 -18.27 0.29
C LYS A 25 -6.48 -19.58 0.74
N MET A 26 -6.85 -19.69 2.01
CA MET A 26 -7.46 -20.88 2.61
C MET A 26 -8.96 -20.88 2.43
N THR A 27 -9.66 -19.83 2.90
CA THR A 27 -11.13 -19.80 2.91
C THR A 27 -11.74 -19.37 1.58
N LYS A 28 -10.92 -18.88 0.64
CA LYS A 28 -11.32 -18.30 -0.66
C LYS A 28 -12.26 -17.09 -0.56
N ARG A 29 -12.59 -16.62 0.66
CA ARG A 29 -13.37 -15.42 0.90
C ARG A 29 -12.60 -14.19 0.44
N SER A 30 -13.32 -13.25 -0.17
CA SER A 30 -12.76 -12.01 -0.70
C SER A 30 -13.22 -10.80 0.10
N ARG A 31 -12.38 -9.78 0.16
CA ARG A 31 -12.69 -8.48 0.76
C ARG A 31 -12.03 -7.36 -0.01
N VAL A 32 -12.55 -6.14 0.15
CA VAL A 32 -12.02 -4.94 -0.50
C VAL A 32 -11.29 -4.07 0.52
N LEU A 33 -10.11 -3.56 0.15
CA LEU A 33 -9.39 -2.56 0.92
C LEU A 33 -9.09 -1.33 0.09
N HIS A 34 -9.46 -0.16 0.63
CA HIS A 34 -9.14 1.13 0.00
C HIS A 34 -7.84 1.71 0.58
N PHE A 35 -6.93 2.18 -0.28
CA PHE A 35 -5.61 2.66 0.11
C PHE A 35 -5.12 3.84 -0.73
N GLY A 36 -4.10 4.53 -0.22
CA GLY A 36 -3.62 5.83 -0.74
C GLY A 36 -4.59 6.96 -0.44
N GLY A 37 -4.11 8.10 0.06
CA GLY A 37 -4.95 9.29 0.29
C GLY A 37 -5.05 10.13 -0.98
N LEU A 38 -6.27 10.47 -1.41
CA LEU A 38 -6.46 11.41 -2.53
C LEU A 38 -5.95 12.81 -2.13
N GLY A 39 -5.35 13.54 -3.08
CA GLY A 39 -4.78 14.87 -2.83
C GLY A 39 -3.36 14.89 -2.26
N TYR A 40 -2.85 13.76 -1.75
CA TYR A 40 -1.47 13.66 -1.27
C TYR A 40 -0.53 13.13 -2.35
N GLN A 41 0.69 13.67 -2.39
CA GLN A 41 1.79 13.12 -3.20
C GLN A 41 2.29 11.79 -2.63
N GLN A 42 2.90 10.97 -3.48
CA GLN A 42 3.53 9.69 -3.13
C GLN A 42 4.94 9.59 -3.71
N TYR A 43 5.73 8.59 -3.30
CA TYR A 43 7.06 8.40 -3.84
C TYR A 43 7.03 7.96 -5.30
N LYS A 44 6.31 6.87 -5.57
CA LYS A 44 6.14 6.30 -6.91
C LYS A 44 4.91 5.41 -6.93
N ASP A 45 4.01 5.63 -7.87
CA ASP A 45 2.89 4.75 -8.14
C ASP A 45 3.37 3.53 -8.92
N SER A 46 3.55 2.43 -8.21
CA SER A 46 3.92 1.13 -8.77
C SER A 46 2.73 0.17 -8.88
N THR A 47 1.49 0.69 -8.86
CA THR A 47 0.33 -0.11 -9.28
C THR A 47 0.39 -0.37 -10.78
N LYS A 48 -0.16 -1.51 -11.25
CA LYS A 48 -0.22 -1.81 -12.69
C LYS A 48 -1.04 -0.78 -13.47
N ILE A 49 -2.05 -0.18 -12.85
CA ILE A 49 -2.95 0.79 -13.48
C ILE A 49 -2.39 2.22 -13.49
N GLY A 50 -1.56 2.61 -12.51
CA GLY A 50 -0.75 3.82 -12.55
C GLY A 50 -1.50 5.15 -12.74
N ILE A 51 -2.77 5.22 -12.36
CA ILE A 51 -3.65 6.38 -12.61
C ILE A 51 -3.16 7.64 -11.88
N TYR A 52 -2.44 7.50 -10.76
CA TYR A 52 -1.97 8.63 -9.96
C TYR A 52 -0.47 8.93 -10.10
N LYS A 53 0.21 8.42 -11.16
CA LYS A 53 1.63 8.72 -11.42
C LYS A 53 1.96 10.22 -11.45
N GLY A 54 1.00 11.08 -11.83
CA GLY A 54 1.17 12.54 -11.79
C GLY A 54 1.35 13.13 -10.37
N SER A 55 1.12 12.34 -9.32
CA SER A 55 1.38 12.72 -7.93
C SER A 55 2.70 12.16 -7.38
N ASP A 56 3.52 11.52 -8.21
CA ASP A 56 4.81 10.96 -7.83
C ASP A 56 5.86 12.07 -7.63
N HIS A 57 6.54 12.07 -6.49
CA HIS A 57 7.57 13.06 -6.18
C HIS A 57 9.01 12.54 -6.31
N GLY A 58 9.23 11.22 -6.33
CA GLY A 58 10.57 10.61 -6.50
C GLY A 58 11.59 10.84 -5.37
N ASP A 59 11.34 11.76 -4.43
CA ASP A 59 12.20 12.03 -3.26
C ASP A 59 12.41 10.79 -2.34
N LYS A 60 13.64 10.26 -2.36
CA LYS A 60 14.09 9.13 -1.55
C LYS A 60 14.12 9.44 -0.05
N LYS A 61 14.46 10.67 0.35
CA LYS A 61 14.48 11.11 1.76
C LYS A 61 13.05 11.16 2.31
N ARG A 62 12.11 11.72 1.54
CA ARG A 62 10.68 11.72 1.93
C ARG A 62 10.11 10.30 2.06
N ARG A 63 10.47 9.38 1.16
CA ARG A 63 10.13 7.96 1.29
C ARG A 63 10.70 7.32 2.55
N MET A 64 12.00 7.52 2.80
CA MET A 64 12.64 7.02 4.01
C MET A 64 11.94 7.54 5.27
N ASN A 65 11.69 8.85 5.34
CA ASN A 65 11.00 9.48 6.47
C ASN A 65 9.58 8.93 6.66
N TYR A 66 8.86 8.64 5.57
CA TYR A 66 7.56 7.98 5.63
C TYR A 66 7.65 6.61 6.32
N PHE A 67 8.58 5.75 5.90
CA PHE A 67 8.77 4.44 6.54
C PHE A 67 9.23 4.55 7.99
N THR A 68 10.13 5.48 8.30
CA THR A 68 10.61 5.70 9.67
C THR A 68 9.45 6.04 10.61
N ARG A 69 8.55 6.93 10.19
CA ARG A 69 7.37 7.30 10.99
C ARG A 69 6.33 6.18 11.09
N HIS A 70 6.12 5.43 10.01
CA HIS A 70 4.97 4.53 9.93
C HIS A 70 5.27 3.06 10.23
N SER A 71 6.54 2.65 10.31
CA SER A 71 6.98 1.26 10.50
C SER A 71 8.16 1.12 11.48
N LYS A 72 7.99 1.64 12.70
CA LYS A 72 8.92 1.45 13.84
C LYS A 72 10.38 1.84 13.50
N GLY A 73 10.58 2.99 12.86
CA GLY A 73 11.92 3.50 12.56
C GLY A 73 12.59 2.90 11.33
N ASN A 74 11.97 1.94 10.64
CA ASN A 74 12.56 1.30 9.46
C ASN A 74 12.76 2.30 8.32
N LYS A 75 14.00 2.40 7.81
CA LYS A 75 14.37 3.36 6.76
C LYS A 75 14.18 2.85 5.33
N THR A 76 14.02 1.54 5.15
CA THR A 76 13.95 0.91 3.82
C THR A 76 12.59 0.28 3.57
N LYS A 77 12.14 0.31 2.30
CA LYS A 77 10.89 -0.32 1.86
C LYS A 77 10.82 -1.80 2.27
N ARG A 78 11.92 -2.55 2.08
CA ARG A 78 11.99 -3.97 2.42
C ARG A 78 11.68 -4.20 3.90
N LYS A 79 12.40 -3.52 4.81
CA LYS A 79 12.22 -3.68 6.25
C LYS A 79 10.84 -3.19 6.71
N ALA A 80 10.36 -2.08 6.16
CA ALA A 80 9.04 -1.54 6.50
C ALA A 80 7.90 -2.48 6.06
N VAL A 81 7.96 -3.01 4.83
CA VAL A 81 6.99 -3.99 4.33
C VAL A 81 7.03 -5.28 5.14
N GLU A 82 8.22 -5.78 5.48
CA GLU A 82 8.38 -6.98 6.31
C GLU A 82 7.79 -6.78 7.71
N TYR A 83 8.10 -5.65 8.35
CA TYR A 83 7.53 -5.29 9.64
C TYR A 83 5.99 -5.22 9.61
N GLU A 84 5.40 -4.53 8.63
CA GLU A 84 3.94 -4.43 8.53
C GLU A 84 3.27 -5.77 8.19
N LYS A 85 3.95 -6.65 7.44
CA LYS A 85 3.48 -8.03 7.19
C LYS A 85 3.43 -8.86 8.48
N VAL A 86 4.48 -8.80 9.30
CA VAL A 86 4.54 -9.51 10.59
C VAL A 86 3.49 -8.94 11.54
N LYS A 87 3.44 -7.61 11.68
CA LYS A 87 2.48 -6.90 12.56
C LYS A 87 1.02 -7.22 12.25
N SER A 88 0.70 -7.41 10.98
CA SER A 88 -0.67 -7.73 10.52
C SER A 88 -0.99 -9.23 10.57
N GLY A 89 -0.11 -10.09 11.09
CA GLY A 89 -0.33 -11.54 11.09
C GLY A 89 -0.39 -12.16 9.68
N GLY A 90 0.18 -11.48 8.68
CA GLY A 90 0.19 -11.91 7.29
C GLY A 90 -1.06 -11.52 6.47
N TYR A 91 -1.88 -10.60 6.95
CA TYR A 91 -3.04 -10.04 6.25
C TYR A 91 -2.72 -8.66 5.62
N TYR A 92 -3.30 -8.36 4.46
CA TYR A 92 -3.14 -7.03 3.86
C TYR A 92 -3.86 -5.97 4.69
N THR A 93 -3.24 -4.80 4.81
CA THR A 93 -3.83 -3.59 5.41
C THR A 93 -3.71 -2.43 4.42
N PRO A 94 -4.54 -1.37 4.53
CA PRO A 94 -4.39 -0.18 3.68
C PRO A 94 -2.99 0.44 3.75
N LYS A 95 -2.37 0.41 4.93
CA LYS A 95 -0.99 0.88 5.14
C LYS A 95 0.00 0.00 4.38
N LEU A 96 -0.07 -1.33 4.54
CA LEU A 96 0.82 -2.26 3.86
C LEU A 96 0.69 -2.14 2.33
N LEU A 97 -0.53 -2.00 1.81
CA LEU A 97 -0.74 -1.73 0.38
C LEU A 97 -0.07 -0.41 -0.04
N SER A 98 -0.18 0.64 0.76
CA SER A 98 0.49 1.92 0.48
C SER A 98 2.02 1.79 0.50
N HIS A 99 2.59 0.98 1.40
CA HIS A 99 4.03 0.67 1.45
C HIS A 99 4.51 -0.19 0.27
N ILE A 100 3.63 -0.99 -0.32
CA ILE A 100 3.98 -1.84 -1.47
C ILE A 100 3.88 -1.03 -2.76
N TYR A 101 2.84 -0.23 -2.92
CA TYR A 101 2.47 0.34 -4.21
C TYR A 101 2.69 1.84 -4.38
N LEU A 102 2.83 2.63 -3.31
CA LEU A 102 2.88 4.10 -3.40
C LEU A 102 4.16 4.70 -2.77
N TRP A 103 4.66 4.05 -1.73
CA TRP A 103 5.88 4.40 -1.01
C TRP A 103 6.94 3.33 -1.24
#